data_AF-A0A1V6D8S8-F1
#
_entry.id   AF-A0A1V6D8S8-F1
#
_cell.length_a   1.000
_cell.length_b   1.000
_cell.length_c   1.000
_cell.angle_alpha   90.00
_cell.angle_beta   90.00
_cell.angle_gamma   90.00
#
_symmetry.space_group_name_H-M   'P 1'
#
loop_
_entity.id
_entity.type
_entity.pdbx_description
1 polymer ?
#
loop_
_entity_poly.entity_id
_entity_poly.type
_entity_poly.pdbx_seq_one_letter_code
_entity_poly.pdbx_strand_id
1 'polypeptide(L)' 'MKGGWREPGLFHFCTVADEASKRFRQGVALYRGREVVPFGERLHAVPMDAHWRR' A
#
# COMPACT_ATOMS: atom_id res chain seq x y z
N MET A 1 -10.80 -3.03 -15.14
CA MET A 1 -11.42 -4.37 -15.00
C MET A 1 -11.79 -4.57 -13.55
N LYS A 2 -13.03 -5.00 -13.28
CA LYS A 2 -13.63 -5.13 -11.94
C LYS A 2 -13.11 -6.39 -11.24
N GLY A 3 -12.70 -6.24 -9.98
CA GLY A 3 -12.45 -7.34 -9.03
C GLY A 3 -12.79 -6.84 -7.64
N GLY A 4 -14.08 -6.78 -7.32
CA GLY A 4 -14.57 -6.34 -6.02
C GLY A 4 -14.47 -7.48 -5.01
N TRP A 5 -13.67 -7.26 -3.96
CA TRP A 5 -13.72 -8.09 -2.76
C TRP A 5 -15.01 -7.78 -2.00
N ARG A 6 -15.99 -8.69 -2.05
CA ARG A 6 -17.26 -8.59 -1.32
C ARG A 6 -17.39 -9.80 -0.39
N GLU A 7 -17.00 -9.62 0.86
CA GLU A 7 -17.42 -10.46 2.00
C GLU A 7 -17.82 -9.53 3.16
N PRO A 8 -18.85 -9.85 3.97
CA PRO A 8 -19.37 -8.95 4.99
C PRO A 8 -18.67 -9.19 6.34
N GLY A 9 -17.94 -8.18 6.81
CA GLY A 9 -17.20 -8.18 8.08
C GLY A 9 -15.91 -7.34 8.07
N LEU A 10 -15.52 -6.81 6.91
CA LEU A 10 -14.21 -6.17 6.69
C LEU A 10 -14.10 -4.74 7.25
N PHE A 11 -13.09 -4.51 8.09
CA PHE A 11 -12.46 -3.20 8.22
C PHE A 11 -12.07 -2.72 6.82
N HIS A 12 -12.71 -1.64 6.36
CA HIS A 12 -12.38 -1.01 5.09
C HIS A 12 -11.05 -0.28 5.26
N PHE A 13 -9.98 -0.81 4.68
CA PHE A 13 -8.69 -0.13 4.65
C PHE A 13 -8.66 0.80 3.44
N CYS A 14 -8.84 2.11 3.68
CA CYS A 14 -8.53 3.14 2.69
C CYS A 14 -7.05 3.53 2.84
N THR A 15 -6.28 3.40 1.77
CA THR A 15 -4.91 3.91 1.74
C THR A 15 -4.90 5.39 1.38
N VAL A 16 -3.81 6.09 1.68
CA VAL A 16 -3.59 7.46 1.19
C VAL A 16 -3.67 7.53 -0.34
N ALA A 17 -3.32 6.45 -1.06
CA ALA A 17 -3.45 6.40 -2.51
C ALA A 17 -4.92 6.39 -2.95
N ASP A 18 -5.78 5.68 -2.24
CA ASP A 18 -7.23 5.64 -2.51
C ASP A 18 -7.85 7.03 -2.32
N GLU A 19 -7.54 7.70 -1.21
CA GLU A 19 -8.05 9.03 -0.88
C GLU A 19 -7.51 10.13 -1.81
N ALA A 20 -6.22 10.06 -2.18
CA ALA A 20 -5.59 11.04 -3.06
C ALA A 20 -5.98 10.86 -4.54
N SER A 21 -6.58 9.71 -4.91
CA SER A 21 -7.14 9.45 -6.23
C SER A 21 -6.17 9.86 -7.37
N LYS A 22 -6.58 10.76 -8.28
CA LYS A 22 -5.78 11.19 -9.45
C LYS A 22 -4.54 12.01 -9.09
N ARG A 23 -4.43 12.51 -7.86
CA ARG A 23 -3.25 13.27 -7.40
C ARG A 23 -2.13 12.36 -6.93
N PHE A 24 -2.46 11.11 -6.60
CA PHE A 24 -1.47 10.12 -6.23
C PHE A 24 -0.77 9.58 -7.47
N ARG A 25 0.51 9.91 -7.63
CA ARG A 25 1.33 9.36 -8.72
C ARG A 25 1.97 8.02 -8.34
N GLN A 26 2.66 7.98 -7.21
CA GLN A 26 3.34 6.80 -6.68
C GLN A 26 3.76 7.06 -5.23
N GLY A 27 3.99 5.99 -4.45
CA GLY A 27 4.47 6.13 -3.08
C GLY A 27 5.00 4.85 -2.47
N VAL A 28 5.57 4.98 -1.27
CA VAL A 28 6.18 3.90 -0.51
C VAL A 28 5.63 3.91 0.91
N ALA A 29 5.17 2.75 1.39
CA ALA A 29 4.76 2.55 2.77
C ALA A 29 5.87 1.81 3.52
N LEU A 30 6.47 2.44 4.52
CA LEU A 30 7.49 1.77 5.33
C LEU A 30 6.83 0.83 6.33
N TYR A 31 7.35 -0.40 6.43
CA TYR A 31 6.81 -1.40 7.36
C TYR A 31 7.90 -2.33 7.91
N ARG A 32 7.56 -3.11 8.95
CA ARG A 32 8.50 -4.02 9.65
C ARG A 32 8.69 -5.39 9.01
N GLY A 33 8.22 -5.62 7.78
CA GLY A 33 8.49 -6.88 7.08
C GLY A 33 9.89 -6.92 6.48
N ARG A 34 10.16 -7.94 5.67
CA ARG A 34 11.49 -8.19 5.09
C ARG A 34 11.54 -8.08 3.58
N GLU A 35 10.40 -7.97 2.93
CA GLU A 35 10.27 -8.00 1.47
C GLU A 35 9.59 -6.74 0.97
N VAL A 36 9.82 -6.39 -0.29
CA VAL A 36 9.00 -5.35 -0.93
C VAL A 36 7.75 -6.03 -1.46
N VAL A 37 6.58 -5.57 -1.01
CA VAL A 37 5.30 -6.15 -1.43
C VAL A 37 4.37 -5.08 -2.02
N PRO A 38 3.56 -5.42 -3.03
CA PRO A 38 2.53 -4.52 -3.54
C PRO A 38 1.51 -4.23 -2.43
N PHE A 39 1.28 -2.95 -2.13
CA PHE A 39 0.37 -2.50 -1.07
C PHE A 39 -0.86 -1.74 -1.62
N GLY A 40 -0.79 -1.34 -2.88
CA GLY A 40 -1.89 -0.72 -3.64
C GLY A 40 -1.46 -0.42 -5.07
N GLU A 41 -2.38 0.11 -5.88
CA GLU A 41 -2.01 0.57 -7.23
C GLU A 41 -0.98 1.71 -7.12
N ARG A 42 0.24 1.46 -7.62
CA ARG A 42 1.38 2.41 -7.55
C ARG A 42 1.87 2.71 -6.12
N LEU A 43 1.54 1.86 -5.15
CA LEU A 43 1.98 1.96 -3.75
C LEU A 43 2.65 0.65 -3.33
N HIS A 44 3.90 0.72 -2.87
CA HIS A 44 4.67 -0.45 -2.45
C HIS A 44 4.98 -0.37 -0.96
N ALA A 45 4.87 -1.48 -0.24
CA ALA A 45 5.36 -1.57 1.11
C ALA A 45 6.84 -1.99 1.08
N VAL A 46 7.71 -1.21 1.72
CA VAL A 46 9.16 -1.43 1.74
C VAL A 46 9.64 -1.61 3.18
N PRO A 47 10.52 -2.59 3.46
CA PRO A 47 11.09 -2.81 4.78
C PRO A 47 11.79 -1.56 5.33
N MET A 48 11.49 -1.18 6.58
CA MET A 48 12.20 -0.09 7.26
C MET A 48 13.72 -0.32 7.28
N ASP A 49 14.14 -1.58 7.48
CA ASP A 49 15.54 -1.98 7.48
C ASP A 49 16.27 -1.74 6.14
N ALA A 50 15.53 -1.69 5.03
CA ALA A 50 16.10 -1.40 3.72
C ALA A 50 16.53 0.07 3.58
N HIS A 51 16.03 0.95 4.45
CA HIS A 51 16.31 2.39 4.38
C HIS A 51 17.24 2.91 5.49
N TRP A 52 17.45 2.12 6.55
CA TRP A 52 18.22 2.54 7.73
C TRP A 52 19.70 2.10 7.71
N ARG A 53 20.08 1.15 6.85
CA ARG A 53 21.49 0.77 6.68
C ARG A 53 22.21 1.80 5.81
N ARG A 54 22.80 2.79 6.46
CA ARG A 54 23.88 3.63 5.92
C ARG A 54 25.22 3.16 6.47
#